data_AF-D2I882-F1
#
_entry.id   AF-D2I882-F1
#
_cell.length_a   1.000
_cell.length_b   1.000
_cell.length_c   1.000
_cell.angle_alpha   90.00
_cell.angle_beta   90.00
_cell.angle_gamma   90.00
#
_symmetry.space_group_name_H-M   'P 1'
#
loop_
_entity.id
_entity.type
_entity.pdbx_description
1 polymer ?
#
loop_
_entity_poly.entity_id
_entity_poly.type
_entity_poly.pdbx_seq_one_letter_code
_entity_poly.pdbx_strand_id
1 'polypeptide(L)' 'SVVVPDGDSATLSGSYKATSFQSLFWFQQKENMPIFLLRLISGGTEKSGKLKGTLDEKELLSALHTTATQ' A
#
# COMPACT_ATOMS: atom_id res chain seq x y z
N SER A 1 -9.27 1.57 13.76
CA SER A 1 -9.61 2.13 12.44
C SER A 1 -9.11 3.56 12.40
N VAL A 2 -8.63 4.03 11.24
CA VAL A 2 -8.28 5.44 11.02
C VAL A 2 -9.37 6.05 10.15
N VAL A 3 -9.88 7.21 10.54
CA VAL A 3 -10.86 7.99 9.77
C VAL A 3 -10.14 9.21 9.23
N VAL A 4 -10.25 9.43 7.93
CA VAL A 4 -9.56 10.50 7.20
C VAL A 4 -10.66 11.38 6.61
N PRO A 5 -10.63 12.71 6.83
CA PRO A 5 -11.58 13.62 6.20
C PRO A 5 -11.53 13.54 4.67
N ASP A 6 -12.65 13.80 4.02
CA ASP A 6 -12.70 13.85 2.55
C ASP A 6 -11.77 14.96 2.02
N GLY A 7 -10.95 14.63 1.02
CA GLY A 7 -9.93 15.53 0.48
C GLY A 7 -8.56 15.42 1.16
N ASP A 8 -8.46 14.76 2.32
CA ASP A 8 -7.17 14.47 2.97
C ASP A 8 -6.53 13.18 2.44
N SER A 9 -5.28 12.95 2.83
CA SER A 9 -4.52 11.75 2.48
C SER A 9 -4.18 10.92 3.71
N ALA A 10 -4.03 9.61 3.52
CA ALA A 10 -3.46 8.73 4.52
C ALA A 10 -2.40 7.81 3.92
N THR A 11 -1.46 7.42 4.77
CA THR A 11 -0.44 6.43 4.46
C THR A 11 -0.58 5.25 5.42
N LEU A 12 -0.78 4.06 4.87
CA LEU A 12 -0.64 2.82 5.62
C LEU A 12 0.77 2.28 5.41
N SER A 13 1.43 1.86 6.49
CA SER A 13 2.77 1.29 6.42
C SER A 13 2.79 -0.09 7.08
N GLY A 14 3.62 -0.99 6.56
CA GLY A 14 3.82 -2.33 7.09
C GLY A 14 5.26 -2.75 6.92
N SER A 15 5.86 -3.26 8.00
CA SER A 15 7.18 -3.89 7.96
C SER A 15 7.08 -5.34 7.51
N TYR A 16 8.08 -5.82 6.80
CA TYR A 16 8.20 -7.22 6.41
C TYR A 16 9.58 -7.76 6.79
N LYS A 17 9.74 -9.09 6.71
CA LYS A 17 11.01 -9.78 6.97
C LYS A 17 11.49 -10.63 5.81
N ALA A 18 10.71 -10.70 4.73
CA ALA A 18 11.07 -11.45 3.53
C ALA A 18 12.27 -10.78 2.84
N THR A 19 13.32 -11.57 2.57
CA THR A 19 14.57 -11.10 1.95
C THR A 19 14.70 -11.50 0.48
N SER A 20 13.85 -12.40 -0.01
CA SER A 20 13.82 -12.84 -1.42
C SER A 20 12.37 -12.94 -1.88
N PHE A 21 11.88 -11.88 -2.49
CA PHE A 21 10.53 -11.82 -3.05
C PHE A 21 10.55 -10.97 -4.33
N GLN A 22 9.67 -11.27 -5.27
CA GLN A 22 9.54 -10.48 -6.50
C GLN A 22 8.66 -9.25 -6.30
N SER A 23 7.63 -9.39 -5.46
CA SER A 23 6.68 -8.32 -5.19
C SER A 23 5.94 -8.49 -3.87
N LEU A 24 5.50 -7.36 -3.31
CA LEU A 24 4.50 -7.29 -2.25
C LEU A 24 3.15 -6.84 -2.82
N PHE A 25 2.08 -7.18 -2.12
CA PHE A 25 0.73 -6.91 -2.58
C PHE A 25 -0.06 -6.23 -1.47
N TRP A 26 -0.75 -5.14 -1.83
CA TRP A 26 -1.73 -4.49 -0.98
C TRP A 26 -3.13 -4.97 -1.36
N PHE A 27 -3.90 -5.36 -0.35
CA PHE A 27 -5.29 -5.75 -0.48
C PHE A 27 -6.15 -4.96 0.50
N GLN A 28 -7.39 -4.66 0.10
CA GLN A 28 -8.44 -4.19 1.00
C GLN A 28 -9.37 -5.35 1.30
N GLN A 29 -9.63 -5.61 2.58
CA GLN A 29 -10.71 -6.50 2.97
C GLN A 29 -12.05 -5.76 2.81
N LYS A 30 -12.92 -6.22 1.92
CA LYS A 30 -14.31 -5.76 1.84
C LYS A 30 -15.22 -6.95 2.14
N GLU A 31 -16.00 -6.83 3.21
CA GLU A 31 -16.76 -7.95 3.76
C GLU A 31 -15.83 -9.17 3.96
N ASN A 32 -16.06 -10.27 3.23
CA ASN A 32 -15.27 -11.50 3.30
C ASN A 32 -14.38 -11.74 2.08
N MET A 33 -14.14 -10.72 1.25
CA MET A 33 -13.31 -10.85 0.04
C MET A 33 -12.11 -9.87 0.03
N PRO A 34 -10.90 -10.36 -0.25
CA PRO A 34 -9.75 -9.49 -0.49
C PRO A 34 -9.84 -8.86 -1.88
N ILE A 35 -9.84 -7.53 -1.93
CA ILE A 35 -9.80 -6.74 -3.16
C ILE A 35 -8.35 -6.30 -3.39
N PHE A 36 -7.78 -6.68 -4.52
CA PHE A 36 -6.44 -6.25 -4.92
C PHE A 36 -6.41 -4.73 -5.13
N LEU A 37 -5.43 -4.08 -4.52
CA LEU A 37 -5.20 -2.64 -4.67
C LEU A 37 -3.98 -2.34 -5.53
N LEU A 38 -2.83 -2.91 -5.16
CA LEU A 38 -1.55 -2.58 -5.77
C LEU A 38 -0.54 -3.72 -5.61
N ARG A 39 0.25 -3.96 -6.66
CA ARG A 39 1.45 -4.80 -6.63
C ARG A 39 2.65 -3.87 -6.56
N LEU A 40 3.53 -4.08 -5.58
CA LEU A 40 4.79 -3.37 -5.44
C LEU A 40 5.93 -4.28 -5.89
N ILE A 41 6.59 -3.90 -6.97
CA ILE A 41 7.76 -4.62 -7.48
C ILE A 41 9.01 -4.16 -6.71
N SER A 42 9.93 -5.09 -6.47
CA SER A 42 11.22 -4.86 -5.83
C SER A 42 11.93 -3.59 -6.38
N GLY A 43 12.41 -2.73 -5.47
CA GLY A 43 13.11 -1.48 -5.77
C GLY A 43 12.25 -0.32 -6.29
N GLY A 44 10.91 -0.42 -6.23
CA GLY A 44 10.02 0.48 -6.95
C GLY A 44 9.07 1.36 -6.13
N THR A 45 8.56 2.39 -6.80
CA THR A 45 7.32 3.10 -6.45
C THR A 45 6.28 2.75 -7.51
N GLU A 46 5.09 2.33 -7.09
CA GLU A 46 4.00 1.96 -7.99
C GLU A 46 2.81 2.89 -7.79
N LYS A 47 2.07 3.15 -8.87
CA LYS A 47 0.89 4.03 -8.84
C LYS A 47 -0.28 3.38 -9.57
N SER A 48 -1.46 3.46 -8.97
CA SER A 48 -2.72 3.03 -9.59
C SER A 48 -3.83 3.98 -9.16
N GLY A 49 -4.29 4.83 -10.08
CA GLY A 49 -5.27 5.87 -9.79
C GLY A 49 -4.82 6.78 -8.63
N LYS A 50 -5.58 6.77 -7.54
CA LYS A 50 -5.33 7.56 -6.32
C LYS A 50 -4.38 6.88 -5.33
N LEU A 51 -3.94 5.66 -5.64
CA LEU A 51 -3.02 4.89 -4.82
C LEU A 51 -1.60 5.07 -5.31
N LYS A 52 -0.69 5.29 -4.37
CA LYS A 52 0.75 5.25 -4.57
C LYS A 52 1.34 4.34 -3.52
N GLY A 53 2.04 3.29 -3.93
CA GLY A 53 2.78 2.46 -3.00
C GLY A 53 4.28 2.62 -3.18
N THR A 54 5.02 2.42 -2.10
CA THR A 54 6.49 2.47 -2.08
C THR A 54 7.01 1.26 -1.35
N LEU A 55 8.10 0.71 -1.85
CA LEU A 55 8.82 -0.39 -1.23
C LEU A 55 10.24 0.07 -0.88
N ASP A 56 10.52 0.15 0.42
CA ASP A 56 11.85 0.41 0.95
C ASP A 56 12.47 -0.91 1.42
N GLU A 57 13.37 -1.44 0.61
CA GLU A 57 14.05 -2.70 0.88
C GLU A 57 15.17 -2.58 1.90
N LYS A 58 15.67 -1.37 2.15
CA LYS A 58 16.71 -1.14 3.16
C LYS A 58 16.08 -1.18 4.55
N GLU A 59 14.96 -0.49 4.71
CA GLU A 59 14.22 -0.42 5.97
C GLU A 59 13.23 -1.58 6.14
N LEU A 60 13.07 -2.43 5.12
CA LEU A 60 12.08 -3.51 5.05
C LEU A 60 10.65 -3.01 5.32
N LEU A 61 10.32 -1.87 4.69
CA LEU A 61 9.03 -1.18 4.84
C LEU A 61 8.29 -1.10 3.51
N SER A 62 7.00 -1.40 3.58
CA SER A 62 6.05 -1.12 2.51
C SER A 62 5.11 -0.02 2.96
N ALA A 63 4.81 0.93 2.08
CA ALA A 63 3.81 1.95 2.35
C ALA A 63 2.82 2.07 1.20
N LEU A 64 1.56 2.36 1.55
CA LEU A 64 0.47 2.65 0.63
C LEU A 64 -0.13 4.00 1.00
N HIS A 65 0.13 4.98 0.15
CA HIS A 65 -0.49 6.30 0.19
C HIS A 65 -1.79 6.30 -0.60
N THR A 66 -2.85 6.81 0.01
CA THR A 66 -4.17 7.01 -0.58
C THR A 66 -4.66 8.42 -0.32
N THR A 67 -5.49 8.95 -1.22
CA THR A 67 -6.23 10.21 -1.02
C THR A 67 -7.71 9.87 -0.87
N ALA A 68 -8.32 10.37 0.21
CA ALA A 68 -9.74 10.19 0.46
C ALA A 68 -10.53 10.84 -0.68
N THR A 69 -11.44 10.05 -1.27
CA THR A 69 -12.43 10.54 -2.23
C THR A 69 -13.56 11.21 -1.49
N GLN A 70 -14.02 12.35 -2.01
CA GLN A 70 -15.38 12.84 -1.84
C GLN A 70 -16.39 11.86 -2.45
#